data_AF-A0A9X8VF42-F1
#
_entry.id   AF-A0A9X8VF42-F1
#
_cell.length_a   1.000
_cell.length_b   1.000
_cell.length_c   1.000
_cell.angle_alpha   90.00
_cell.angle_beta   90.00
_cell.angle_gamma   90.00
#
_symmetry.space_group_name_H-M   'P 1'
#
loop_
_entity.id
_entity.type
_entity.pdbx_description
1 polymer ?
#
loop_
_entity_poly.entity_id
_entity_poly.type
_entity_poly.pdbx_seq_one_letter_code
_entity_poly.pdbx_strand_id
1 'polypeptide(L)'
;RKKLREGQLDDKEIEIDLAAAPMGVEIMAPPGMEEMTNQLQSMFQNLGGQKQKPRKVKIKEAFKLLVEEEAAKLVNPEELKEQAIEAVEQHGIVFIDEIDKICKRGGQSSGPDVSREGVQRDLLPLVEG
;
A
#
# COMPACT_ATOMS: atom_id res chain seq x y z
N ARG A 1 8.56 -3.62 35.22
CA ARG A 1 9.43 -3.40 34.04
C ARG A 1 10.33 -4.60 33.72
N LYS A 2 11.20 -5.07 34.63
CA LYS A 2 12.10 -6.22 34.39
C LYS A 2 11.38 -7.49 33.89
N LYS A 3 10.35 -7.96 34.61
CA LYS A 3 9.56 -9.15 34.26
C LYS A 3 8.86 -9.10 32.89
N LEU A 4 8.46 -7.90 32.43
CA LEU A 4 7.85 -7.71 31.12
C LEU A 4 8.90 -7.78 30.00
N ARG A 5 10.05 -7.14 30.20
CA ARG A 5 11.18 -7.19 29.25
C ARG A 5 11.77 -8.59 29.11
N GLU A 6 11.71 -9.37 30.18
CA GLU A 6 12.18 -10.77 30.22
C GLU A 6 11.12 -11.77 29.72
N GLY A 7 9.95 -11.32 29.22
CA GLY A 7 8.90 -12.19 28.67
C GLY A 7 8.17 -13.08 29.70
N GLN A 8 8.44 -12.91 31.00
CA GLN A 8 7.86 -13.75 32.07
C GLN A 8 6.35 -13.54 32.27
N LEU A 9 5.76 -12.58 31.57
CA LEU A 9 4.35 -12.22 31.68
C LEU A 9 3.58 -12.48 30.38
N ASP A 10 4.25 -12.98 29.33
CA ASP A 10 3.71 -13.12 27.97
C ASP A 10 2.39 -13.89 27.92
N ASP A 11 2.25 -14.91 28.76
CA ASP A 11 1.07 -15.79 28.81
C ASP A 11 -0.09 -15.25 29.66
N LYS A 12 0.11 -14.16 30.40
CA LYS A 12 -0.98 -13.57 31.18
C LYS A 12 -1.96 -12.83 30.28
N GLU A 13 -3.23 -12.91 30.62
CA GLU A 13 -4.27 -12.15 29.94
C GLU A 13 -4.43 -10.77 30.59
N ILE A 14 -4.58 -9.76 29.75
CA ILE A 14 -4.91 -8.39 30.14
C ILE A 14 -6.05 -7.89 29.26
N GLU A 15 -6.79 -6.91 29.78
CA GLU A 15 -7.79 -6.17 29.02
C GLU A 15 -7.17 -4.83 28.63
N ILE A 16 -7.16 -4.53 27.33
CA ILE A 16 -6.64 -3.27 26.79
C ILE A 16 -7.57 -2.72 25.73
N ASP A 17 -7.61 -1.39 25.63
CA ASP A 17 -8.28 -0.70 24.56
C ASP A 17 -7.41 -0.76 23.31
N LEU A 18 -7.94 -1.39 22.26
CA LEU A 18 -7.28 -1.51 20.96
C LEU A 18 -8.17 -0.87 19.90
N ALA A 19 -7.55 -0.30 18.87
CA ALA A 19 -8.29 0.15 17.70
C ALA A 19 -9.19 -0.98 17.18
N ALA A 20 -10.50 -0.74 17.12
CA ALA A 20 -11.41 -1.73 16.56
C ALA A 20 -11.14 -1.85 15.05
N ALA A 21 -11.05 -3.09 14.56
CA ALA A 21 -11.06 -3.32 13.13
C ALA A 21 -12.31 -2.64 12.53
N PRO A 22 -12.16 -1.83 11.49
CA PRO A 22 -13.30 -1.18 10.88
C PRO A 22 -14.28 -2.25 10.43
N MET A 23 -15.55 -2.05 10.77
CA MET A 23 -16.61 -2.91 10.24
C MET A 23 -16.58 -2.79 8.72
N GLY A 24 -16.19 -3.87 8.06
CA GLY A 24 -16.20 -3.97 6.60
C GLY A 24 -17.63 -3.83 6.13
N VAL A 25 -17.95 -2.71 5.49
CA VAL A 25 -19.14 -2.62 4.65
C VAL A 25 -18.76 -3.35 3.37
N GLU A 26 -19.21 -4.60 3.22
CA GLU A 26 -19.11 -5.29 1.93
C GLU A 26 -20.09 -4.63 0.96
N ILE A 27 -19.56 -3.76 0.09
CA ILE A 27 -20.32 -3.14 -0.99
C ILE A 27 -20.20 -4.08 -2.19
N MET A 28 -21.27 -4.82 -2.50
CA MET A 28 -21.34 -5.60 -3.73
C MET A 28 -21.45 -4.63 -4.91
N ALA A 29 -20.39 -4.51 -5.72
CA ALA A 29 -20.36 -3.60 -6.87
C ALA A 29 -20.30 -4.36 -8.21
N PRO A 30 -20.85 -3.78 -9.29
CA PRO A 30 -20.75 -4.34 -10.65
C PRO A 30 -19.29 -4.41 -11.14
N PRO A 31 -18.98 -5.28 -12.12
CA PRO A 31 -17.65 -5.36 -12.73
C PRO A 31 -17.20 -4.01 -13.31
N GLY A 32 -15.96 -3.61 -13.01
CA GLY A 32 -15.39 -2.32 -13.44
C GLY A 32 -15.48 -1.18 -12.43
N MET A 33 -16.07 -1.42 -11.25
CA MET A 33 -16.19 -0.42 -10.16
C MET A 33 -15.37 -0.77 -8.90
N GLU A 34 -14.50 -1.78 -8.98
CA GLU A 34 -13.74 -2.33 -7.85
C GLU A 34 -12.82 -1.29 -7.19
N GLU A 35 -12.17 -0.45 -8.00
CA GLU A 35 -11.26 0.58 -7.52
C GLU A 35 -12.00 1.68 -6.75
N MET A 36 -13.18 2.07 -7.24
CA MET A 36 -14.03 3.05 -6.58
C MET A 36 -14.58 2.52 -5.24
N THR A 37 -14.93 1.24 -5.17
CA THR A 37 -15.37 0.63 -3.90
C THR A 37 -14.26 0.61 -2.86
N ASN A 38 -13.02 0.30 -3.25
CA ASN A 38 -11.88 0.28 -2.34
C ASN A 38 -11.57 1.68 -1.78
N GLN A 39 -11.70 2.71 -2.62
CA GLN A 39 -11.50 4.09 -2.21
C GLN A 39 -12.59 4.57 -1.24
N LEU A 40 -13.86 4.26 -1.52
CA LEU A 40 -14.97 4.60 -0.62
C LEU A 40 -14.83 3.90 0.73
N GLN A 41 -14.45 2.62 0.73
CA GLN A 41 -14.22 1.87 1.96
C GLN A 41 -13.10 2.52 2.79
N SER A 42 -11.99 2.91 2.16
CA SER A 42 -10.89 3.62 2.81
C SER A 42 -11.32 4.99 3.39
N MET A 43 -12.18 5.72 2.69
CA MET A 43 -12.75 6.97 3.20
C MET A 43 -13.68 6.75 4.40
N PHE A 44 -14.54 5.72 4.36
CA PHE A 44 -15.41 5.37 5.49
C PHE A 44 -14.62 4.92 6.73
N GLN A 45 -13.49 4.24 6.54
CA GLN A 45 -12.56 3.90 7.62
C GLN A 45 -11.95 5.14 8.27
N ASN A 46 -11.56 6.13 7.46
CA ASN A 46 -10.98 7.39 7.95
C ASN A 46 -12.02 8.31 8.64
N LEU A 47 -13.27 8.33 8.16
CA LEU A 47 -14.35 9.13 8.77
C LEU A 47 -15.02 8.47 10.00
N GLY A 48 -15.05 7.14 10.07
CA GLY A 48 -15.77 6.37 11.11
C GLY A 48 -15.22 6.52 12.53
N GLY A 49 -14.09 7.20 12.68
CA GLY A 49 -13.38 7.39 13.94
C GLY A 49 -12.68 6.12 14.41
N GLN A 50 -11.48 6.28 14.96
CA GLN A 50 -10.77 5.21 15.68
C GLN A 50 -11.50 4.91 17.00
N LYS A 51 -12.61 4.19 16.93
CA LYS A 51 -13.26 3.65 18.14
C LYS A 51 -12.35 2.55 18.67
N GLN A 52 -11.67 2.83 19.77
CA GLN A 52 -11.02 1.77 20.54
C GLN A 52 -12.10 0.93 21.24
N LYS A 53 -11.90 -0.39 21.28
CA LYS A 53 -12.76 -1.31 22.04
C LYS A 53 -11.90 -2.08 23.03
N PRO A 54 -12.38 -2.28 24.28
CA PRO A 54 -11.70 -3.12 25.23
C PRO A 54 -11.70 -4.56 24.72
N ARG A 55 -10.52 -5.17 24.64
CA ARG A 55 -10.34 -6.56 24.23
C ARG A 55 -9.42 -7.26 25.21
N LYS A 56 -9.83 -8.47 25.62
CA LYS A 56 -9.01 -9.36 26.44
C LYS A 56 -8.06 -10.15 25.54
N VAL A 57 -6.76 -9.97 25.75
CA VAL A 57 -5.69 -10.58 24.95
C VAL A 57 -4.50 -10.96 25.84
N LYS A 58 -3.63 -11.84 25.35
CA LYS A 58 -2.36 -12.15 26.04
C LYS A 58 -1.41 -10.96 25.97
N ILE A 59 -0.59 -10.76 27.00
CA ILE A 59 0.42 -9.69 27.03
C ILE A 59 1.33 -9.72 25.80
N LYS A 60 1.72 -10.92 25.34
CA LYS A 60 2.54 -11.08 24.13
C LYS A 60 1.89 -10.52 22.86
N GLU A 61 0.59 -10.70 22.71
CA GLU A 61 -0.17 -10.23 21.56
C GLU A 61 -0.47 -8.74 21.68
N ALA A 62 -0.89 -8.29 22.88
CA ALA A 62 -1.06 -6.89 23.22
C ALA A 62 0.17 -6.07 22.87
N PHE A 63 1.36 -6.56 23.21
CA PHE A 63 2.60 -5.85 22.94
C PHE A 63 2.84 -5.64 21.44
N LYS A 64 2.57 -6.65 20.60
CA LYS A 64 2.70 -6.51 19.13
C LYS A 64 1.72 -5.47 18.58
N LEU A 65 0.45 -5.57 18.97
CA LEU A 65 -0.61 -4.67 18.49
C LEU A 65 -0.35 -3.21 18.89
N LEU A 66 0.09 -2.99 20.14
CA LEU A 66 0.44 -1.64 20.62
C LEU A 66 1.68 -1.08 19.89
N VAL A 67 2.66 -1.92 19.58
CA VAL A 67 3.83 -1.48 18.80
C VAL A 67 3.42 -1.06 17.39
N GLU A 68 2.55 -1.82 16.72
CA GLU A 68 2.03 -1.45 15.40
C GLU A 68 1.23 -0.14 15.44
N GLU A 69 0.37 0.04 16.45
CA GLU A 69 -0.43 1.26 16.62
C GLU A 69 0.46 2.49 16.87
N GLU A 70 1.44 2.39 17.77
CA GLU A 70 2.35 3.50 18.07
C GLU A 70 3.33 3.77 16.91
N ALA A 71 3.79 2.74 16.20
CA ALA A 71 4.62 2.91 15.01
C ALA A 71 3.87 3.70 13.92
N ALA A 72 2.58 3.42 13.72
CA ALA A 72 1.75 4.16 12.77
C ALA A 72 1.57 5.65 13.16
N LYS A 73 1.55 5.97 14.46
CA LYS A 73 1.48 7.37 14.96
C LYS A 73 2.80 8.12 14.84
N LEU A 74 3.93 7.41 14.91
CA LEU A 74 5.27 8.00 14.85
C LEU A 74 5.68 8.39 13.43
N VAL A 75 5.01 7.87 12.41
CA VAL A 75 5.29 8.19 11.01
C VAL A 75 4.34 9.28 10.54
N ASN A 76 4.89 10.37 10.03
CA ASN A 76 4.10 11.37 9.33
C ASN A 76 3.84 10.90 7.88
N PRO A 77 2.58 10.59 7.50
CA PRO A 77 2.29 10.08 6.17
C PRO A 77 2.52 11.12 5.07
N GLU A 78 2.50 12.42 5.37
CA GLU A 78 2.79 13.47 4.39
C GLU A 78 4.29 13.52 4.09
N GLU A 79 5.12 13.54 5.13
CA GLU A 79 6.58 13.51 5.01
C GLU A 79 7.06 12.23 4.33
N LEU A 80 6.46 11.07 4.66
CA LEU A 80 6.78 9.81 4.02
C LEU A 80 6.46 9.82 2.51
N LYS A 81 5.34 10.43 2.11
CA LYS A 81 4.98 10.56 0.68
C LYS A 81 5.97 11.44 -0.05
N GLU A 82 6.35 12.57 0.54
CA GLU A 82 7.33 13.49 -0.05
C GLU A 82 8.69 12.79 -0.24
N GLN A 83 9.19 12.11 0.80
CA GLN A 83 10.42 11.32 0.72
C GLN A 83 10.34 10.20 -0.33
N ALA A 84 9.19 9.55 -0.47
CA ALA A 84 9.00 8.52 -1.48
C ALA A 84 9.03 9.09 -2.91
N ILE A 85 8.44 10.27 -3.13
CA ILE A 85 8.49 10.96 -4.43
C ILE A 85 9.94 11.34 -4.74
N GLU A 86 10.64 11.99 -3.80
CA GLU A 86 12.04 12.38 -3.98
C GLU A 86 12.93 11.15 -4.27
N ALA A 87 12.73 10.05 -3.55
CA ALA A 87 13.48 8.82 -3.78
C ALA A 87 13.24 8.23 -5.17
N VAL A 88 12.00 8.26 -5.68
CA VAL A 88 11.68 7.78 -7.04
C VAL A 88 12.28 8.72 -8.09
N GLU A 89 12.23 10.03 -7.89
CA GLU A 89 12.80 11.02 -8.82
C GLU A 89 14.34 10.94 -8.89
N GLN A 90 15.02 10.78 -7.75
CA GLN A 90 16.49 10.82 -7.69
C GLN A 90 17.15 9.45 -7.86
N HIS A 91 16.47 8.37 -7.49
CA HIS A 91 17.05 7.03 -7.40
C HIS A 91 16.20 5.95 -8.08
N GLY A 92 15.08 6.33 -8.71
CA GLY A 92 14.20 5.39 -9.41
C GLY A 92 14.94 4.66 -10.54
N ILE A 93 14.73 3.35 -10.62
CA ILE A 93 15.26 2.51 -11.69
C ILE A 93 14.08 1.76 -12.32
N VAL A 94 13.90 1.92 -13.63
CA VAL A 94 12.89 1.21 -14.41
C VAL A 94 13.58 0.24 -15.35
N PHE A 95 13.19 -1.04 -15.27
CA PHE A 95 13.64 -2.08 -16.20
C PHE A 95 12.53 -2.39 -17.20
N ILE A 96 12.82 -2.22 -18.49
CA ILE A 96 11.89 -2.55 -19.58
C ILE A 96 12.40 -3.82 -20.24
N ASP A 97 11.69 -4.93 -19.99
CA ASP A 97 12.00 -6.22 -20.60
C ASP A 97 11.44 -6.32 -22.03
N GLU A 98 12.06 -7.17 -22.86
CA GLU A 98 11.64 -7.47 -24.23
C GLU A 98 11.39 -6.24 -25.11
N ILE A 99 12.14 -5.15 -24.89
CA ILE A 99 12.04 -3.91 -25.65
C ILE A 99 12.29 -4.12 -27.17
N ASP A 100 12.98 -5.20 -27.52
CA ASP A 100 13.20 -5.61 -28.91
C ASP A 100 11.90 -6.02 -29.63
N LYS A 101 10.87 -6.48 -28.90
CA LYS A 101 9.58 -6.88 -29.48
C LYS A 101 8.76 -5.71 -30.02
N ILE A 102 9.02 -4.50 -29.53
CA ILE A 102 8.38 -3.29 -30.02
C ILE A 102 9.18 -2.61 -31.14
N CYS A 103 10.38 -3.08 -31.47
CA CYS A 103 11.16 -2.58 -32.60
C CYS A 103 10.64 -3.10 -33.96
N LYS A 104 10.78 -2.28 -35.01
CA LYS A 104 10.52 -2.70 -36.40
C LYS A 104 11.50 -3.79 -36.82
N ARG A 105 10.98 -4.93 -37.31
CA ARG A 105 11.78 -5.91 -38.05
C ARG A 105 11.84 -5.44 -39.50
N GLY A 106 13.01 -5.03 -39.97
CA GLY A 106 13.15 -4.41 -41.30
C GLY A 106 12.52 -5.25 -42.42
N GLY A 107 11.74 -4.63 -43.30
CA GLY A 107 11.37 -5.22 -44.60
C GLY A 107 9.91 -5.10 -45.06
N GLN A 108 8.93 -4.71 -44.24
CA GLN A 108 7.53 -4.62 -44.71
C GLN A 108 6.70 -3.61 -43.92
N SER A 109 6.45 -2.46 -44.54
CA SER A 109 5.60 -1.40 -44.00
C SER A 109 4.12 -1.73 -44.20
N SER A 110 3.49 -2.54 -43.33
CA SER A 110 2.01 -2.55 -43.23
C SER A 110 1.49 -3.31 -42.00
N GLY A 111 0.73 -2.62 -41.14
CA GLY A 111 -0.23 -3.21 -40.19
C GLY A 111 0.22 -3.24 -38.71
N PRO A 112 0.97 -4.26 -38.25
CA PRO A 112 1.37 -4.43 -36.84
C PRO A 112 2.32 -3.34 -36.32
N ASP A 113 2.98 -2.62 -37.21
CA ASP A 113 4.03 -1.66 -36.88
C ASP A 113 3.48 -0.40 -36.19
N VAL A 114 2.26 0.05 -36.54
CA VAL A 114 1.66 1.26 -35.96
C VAL A 114 1.41 1.10 -34.46
N SER A 115 0.98 -0.09 -34.02
CA SER A 115 0.75 -0.38 -32.60
C SER A 115 2.05 -0.52 -31.81
N ARG A 116 3.10 -1.08 -32.43
CA ARG A 116 4.43 -1.23 -31.79
C ARG A 116 5.15 0.10 -31.64
N GLU A 117 5.09 0.94 -32.67
CA GLU A 117 5.60 2.32 -32.61
C GLU A 117 4.78 3.20 -31.67
N GLY A 118 3.48 2.93 -31.53
CA GLY A 118 2.63 3.57 -30.53
C GLY A 118 3.20 3.37 -29.12
N VAL A 119 3.56 2.13 -28.74
CA VAL A 119 4.16 1.85 -27.43
C VAL A 119 5.49 2.59 -27.24
N GLN A 120 6.35 2.65 -28.26
CA GLN A 120 7.59 3.43 -28.17
C GLN A 120 7.30 4.91 -27.96
N ARG A 121 6.38 5.49 -28.74
CA ARG A 121 5.99 6.89 -28.63
C ARG A 121 5.41 7.23 -27.26
N ASP A 122 4.63 6.32 -26.69
CA ASP A 122 4.01 6.51 -25.39
C ASP A 122 5.03 6.34 -24.24
N LEU A 123 6.15 5.64 -24.47
CA LEU A 123 7.28 5.55 -23.54
C LEU A 123 8.21 6.78 -23.59
N LEU A 124 8.23 7.55 -24.69
CA LEU A 124 9.13 8.71 -24.86
C LEU A 124 9.02 9.74 -23.72
N PRO A 125 7.82 10.18 -23.31
CA PRO A 125 7.69 11.16 -22.22
C PRO A 125 8.32 10.67 -20.91
N LEU A 126 8.32 9.36 -20.64
CA LEU A 126 8.86 8.80 -19.40
C LEU A 126 10.39 8.76 -19.37
N VAL A 127 11.04 8.72 -20.54
CA VAL A 127 12.51 8.66 -20.65
C VAL A 127 13.15 10.00 -20.98
N GLU A 128 12.42 10.90 -21.65
CA GLU A 128 12.89 12.24 -22.00
C GLU A 128 12.74 13.23 -20.83
N GLY A 129 11.78 13.00 -19.93
CA GLY A 129 11.47 13.86 -18.79
C GLY A 129 10.43 14.93 -19.12
#